data_AF-W9RB92-F1
#
_entry.id   AF-W9RB92-F1
#
_cell.length_a   1.000
_cell.length_b   1.000
_cell.length_c   1.000
_cell.angle_alpha   90.00
_cell.angle_beta   90.00
_cell.angle_gamma   90.00
#
_symmetry.space_group_name_H-M   'P 1'
#
loop_
_entity.id
_entity.type
_entity.pdbx_description
1 polymer ?
#
loop_
_entity_poly.entity_id
_entity_poly.type
_entity_poly.pdbx_seq_one_letter_code
_entity_poly.pdbx_strand_id
1 'polypeptide(L)' 'MKHTGPGVLSMANAGPNTNGSKFFICTKKTPWLNGKHVVFRKVVDGYNVVKQMKSVSLDTGKTT' A
#
# COMPACT_ATOMS: atom_id res chain seq x y z
N MET A 1 -9.23 -8.66 -6.65
CA MET A 1 -9.48 -7.95 -5.37
C MET A 1 -9.23 -6.45 -5.57
N LYS A 2 -9.96 -5.55 -4.89
CA LYS A 2 -9.93 -4.09 -5.12
C LYS A 2 -9.28 -3.34 -3.96
N HIS A 3 -8.74 -2.15 -4.22
CA HIS A 3 -8.18 -1.24 -3.22
C HIS A 3 -9.29 -0.50 -2.46
N THR A 4 -10.00 -1.23 -1.59
CA THR A 4 -11.25 -0.77 -0.98
C THR A 4 -11.07 0.15 0.23
N GLY A 5 -9.87 0.24 0.80
CA GLY A 5 -9.63 1.12 1.95
C GLY A 5 -8.28 0.94 2.65
N PRO A 6 -8.13 1.55 3.83
CA PRO A 6 -6.96 1.40 4.68
C PRO A 6 -6.65 -0.07 5.03
N GLY A 7 -5.36 -0.41 5.15
CA GLY A 7 -4.88 -1.74 5.51
C GLY A 7 -4.82 -2.74 4.36
N VAL A 8 -5.23 -2.35 3.14
CA VAL A 8 -5.08 -3.20 1.95
C VAL A 8 -3.61 -3.31 1.57
N LEU A 9 -3.12 -4.54 1.43
CA LEU A 9 -1.74 -4.87 1.08
C LEU A 9 -1.66 -5.25 -0.41
N SER A 10 -0.78 -4.58 -1.14
CA SER A 10 -0.68 -4.69 -2.60
C SER A 10 0.76 -4.63 -3.09
N MET A 11 1.02 -5.26 -4.24
CA MET A 11 2.34 -5.29 -4.88
C MET A 11 2.66 -3.98 -5.59
N ALA A 12 3.85 -3.44 -5.36
CA ALA A 12 4.42 -2.39 -6.18
C ALA A 12 5.02 -3.01 -7.45
N ASN A 13 4.89 -2.31 -8.58
CA ASN A 13 5.42 -2.73 -9.87
C ASN A 13 5.81 -1.49 -10.70
N ALA A 14 6.55 -1.72 -11.79
CA ALA A 14 6.95 -0.72 -12.78
C ALA A 14 6.22 -0.91 -14.12
N GLY A 15 5.03 -1.52 -14.09
CA GLY A 15 4.27 -1.92 -15.29
C GLY A 15 3.79 -3.37 -15.24
N PRO A 16 3.03 -3.82 -16.25
CA PRO A 16 2.51 -5.19 -16.30
C PRO A 16 3.62 -6.24 -16.12
N ASN A 17 3.37 -7.25 -15.30
CA ASN A 17 4.29 -8.39 -15.06
C ASN A 17 5.67 -8.03 -14.49
N THR A 18 5.81 -6.89 -13.81
CA THR A 18 7.07 -6.47 -13.15
C THR A 18 6.99 -6.50 -11.62
N ASN A 19 6.19 -7.42 -11.07
CA ASN A 19 6.14 -7.60 -9.61
C ASN A 19 7.46 -8.23 -9.13
N GLY A 20 8.02 -7.69 -8.06
CA GLY A 20 9.19 -8.23 -7.36
C GLY A 20 8.83 -8.51 -5.90
N SER A 21 9.62 -7.95 -4.97
CA SER A 21 9.37 -8.04 -3.53
C SER A 21 8.76 -6.77 -2.92
N LYS A 22 8.73 -5.66 -3.66
CA LYS A 22 8.23 -4.37 -3.17
C LYS A 22 6.71 -4.41 -3.02
N PHE A 23 6.21 -4.00 -1.87
CA PHE A 23 4.78 -3.89 -1.57
C PHE A 23 4.47 -2.56 -0.91
N PHE A 24 3.17 -2.24 -0.81
CA PHE A 24 2.68 -1.10 -0.07
C PHE A 24 1.39 -1.44 0.69
N ILE A 25 1.16 -0.74 1.80
CA ILE A 25 -0.09 -0.80 2.58
C ILE A 25 -0.86 0.49 2.33
N CYS A 26 -2.10 0.38 1.87
CA CYS A 26 -2.96 1.53 1.65
C CYS A 26 -3.32 2.19 2.98
N THR A 27 -3.12 3.51 3.09
CA THR A 27 -3.56 4.28 4.27
C THR A 27 -4.87 5.03 4.04
N LYS A 28 -5.41 4.98 2.82
CA LYS A 28 -6.71 5.48 2.37
C LYS A 28 -7.25 4.59 1.25
N LYS A 29 -8.50 4.79 0.83
CA LYS A 29 -9.04 4.14 -0.38
C LYS A 29 -8.31 4.65 -1.63
N THR A 30 -7.82 3.76 -2.48
CA THR A 30 -6.97 4.08 -3.65
C THR A 30 -7.50 3.43 -4.93
N PRO A 31 -8.71 3.78 -5.40
CA PRO A 31 -9.39 3.07 -6.48
C PRO A 31 -8.66 3.18 -7.84
N TRP A 32 -7.85 4.22 -8.04
CA TRP A 32 -7.07 4.43 -9.27
C TRP A 32 -5.95 3.39 -9.47
N LEU A 33 -5.62 2.60 -8.45
CA LEU A 33 -4.64 1.51 -8.53
C LEU A 33 -5.27 0.16 -8.96
N ASN A 34 -6.61 0.08 -9.03
CA ASN A 34 -7.31 -1.14 -9.43
C ASN A 34 -6.90 -1.55 -10.85
N GLY A 35 -6.60 -2.84 -11.03
CA GLY A 35 -6.15 -3.41 -12.31
C GLY A 35 -4.68 -3.10 -12.65
N LYS A 36 -4.04 -2.15 -11.97
CA LYS A 36 -2.61 -1.82 -12.14
C LYS A 36 -1.72 -2.48 -11.10
N HIS A 37 -2.21 -2.59 -9.87
CA HIS A 37 -1.51 -3.25 -8.77
C HIS A 37 -2.34 -4.42 -8.24
N VAL A 38 -1.65 -5.51 -7.91
CA VAL A 38 -2.27 -6.74 -7.42
C VAL A 38 -2.44 -6.65 -5.91
N VAL A 39 -3.71 -6.59 -5.47
CA VAL A 39 -4.06 -6.76 -4.05
C VAL A 39 -4.03 -8.23 -3.70
N PHE A 40 -3.29 -8.60 -2.65
CA PHE A 40 -3.17 -9.99 -2.23
C PHE A 40 -3.66 -10.26 -0.81
N ARG A 41 -3.57 -9.28 0.12
CA ARG A 41 -4.05 -9.44 1.51
C ARG A 41 -4.55 -8.12 2.10
N LYS A 42 -5.02 -8.19 3.35
CA LYS A 42 -5.37 -7.05 4.20
C LYS A 42 -4.73 -7.26 5.58
N VAL A 43 -4.27 -6.18 6.21
CA VAL A 43 -3.83 -6.18 7.60
C VAL A 43 -5.02 -6.55 8.50
N VAL A 44 -4.84 -7.56 9.35
CA VAL A 44 -5.86 -8.05 10.28
C VAL A 44 -5.66 -7.51 11.69
N ASP A 45 -4.42 -7.27 12.09
CA ASP A 45 -4.02 -6.68 13.37
C ASP A 45 -2.72 -5.85 13.20
N GLY A 46 -2.41 -4.96 14.14
CA GLY A 46 -1.19 -4.15 14.12
C GLY A 46 -1.24 -2.93 13.20
N TYR A 47 -2.42 -2.53 12.72
CA TYR A 47 -2.57 -1.37 11.83
C TYR A 47 -2.18 -0.02 12.48
N ASN A 48 -2.15 0.03 13.82
CA ASN A 48 -1.61 1.16 14.58
C ASN A 48 -0.13 1.44 14.24
N VAL A 49 0.68 0.40 14.03
CA VAL A 49 2.08 0.53 13.62
C VAL A 49 2.18 1.23 12.25
N VAL A 50 1.31 0.84 11.31
CA VAL A 50 1.23 1.49 9.98
C VAL A 50 0.83 2.97 10.11
N LYS A 51 -0.08 3.31 11.03
CA LYS A 51 -0.44 4.71 11.31
C LYS A 51 0.74 5.50 11.87
N GLN A 52 1.55 4.92 12.76
CA GLN A 52 2.75 5.57 13.30
C GLN A 52 3.82 5.77 12.22
N MET A 53 4.04 4.77 11.35
CA MET A 53 4.94 4.92 10.21
C MET A 53 4.50 6.06 9.28
N LYS A 54 3.19 6.20 9.06
CA LYS A 54 2.63 7.30 8.27
C LYS A 54 2.90 8.67 8.90
N SER A 55 2.82 8.81 10.22
CA SER A 55 3.04 10.11 10.89
C SER A 55 4.49 10.60 10.83
N VAL A 56 5.44 9.72 10.54
CA VAL A 56 6.87 10.09 10.40
C VAL A 56 7.22 10.47 8.95
N SER A 57 6.35 10.19 7.99
CA SER A 57 6.62 10.44 6.57
C SER A 57 6.32 11.89 6.19
N LEU A 58 7.29 12.57 5.57
CA LEU A 58 7.08 13.88 4.92
C LEU A 58 6.33 13.69 3.60
N ASP A 59 5.62 14.72 3.13
CA ASP A 59 4.82 14.69 1.89
C ASP A 59 5.64 14.31 0.62
N THR A 60 6.97 14.38 0.69
CA THR A 60 7.90 13.99 -0.38
C THR A 60 8.23 12.50 -0.43
N GLY A 61 7.73 11.68 0.50
CA GLY A 61 8.03 10.25 0.59
C GLY A 61 9.45 9.93 1.08
N LYS A 62 10.17 10.93 1.61
CA LYS A 62 11.51 10.79 2.20
C LYS A 62 11.38 10.76 3.73
N THR A 63 11.86 9.69 4.36
CA THR A 63 12.02 9.60 5.81
C THR A 63 13.48 9.90 6.17
N THR A 64 13.71 10.78 7.14
CA THR A 64 15.05 11.18 7.63
C THR A 64 15.54 10.25 8.74
#